data_AF-A0A059EWP6-F1
#
_entry.id   AF-A0A059EWP6-F1
#
_cell.length_a   1.000
_cell.length_b   1.000
_cell.length_c   1.000
_cell.angle_alpha   90.00
_cell.angle_beta   90.00
_cell.angle_gamma   90.00
#
_symmetry.space_group_name_H-M   'P 1'
#
loop_
_entity.id
_entity.type
_entity.pdbx_description
1 polymer ?
#
loop_
_entity_poly.entity_id
_entity_poly.type
_entity_poly.pdbx_seq_one_letter_code
_entity_poly.pdbx_strand_id
1 'polypeptide(L)'
;MSNQDKLKKCREILSKLKRSSNSVPFKDPVDPITLGLPDYFEKIKQPMDLSTIKSNLDNEKYKTPEQFRDDIMLMLNNCYIYNEEGSYVYKCGKELQRLFEQNYSIHIENKENLSQFLNELLKQKHRNYSWPFLEPVDIKQVPDYYTVIKNPIDLKTIQSRLVSYKNKEELKRDLDLMIQNCFTYNMPGSDVYECGVKLKKVIDSLFYEDNNLEEQILEIKSKIQLLQRELESLEAKQNKTKNYTAQERVDLAKKIESLNKIDGIQRVLTKYLTDIDYTKTELVVDLRDLPNQAIEDLENFVMNAENEEETETV
;
A
#
# COMPACT_ATOMS: atom_id res chain seq x y z
N MET A 1 6.40 -2.38 -3.63
CA MET A 1 7.78 -2.07 -4.09
C MET A 1 7.77 -1.97 -5.62
N SER A 2 8.34 -0.91 -6.19
CA SER A 2 8.36 -0.70 -7.64
C SER A 2 9.29 -1.70 -8.35
N ASN A 3 9.17 -1.84 -9.68
CA ASN A 3 10.13 -2.66 -10.45
C ASN A 3 11.56 -2.11 -10.36
N GLN A 4 11.73 -0.79 -10.26
CA GLN A 4 13.04 -0.17 -10.15
C GLN A 4 13.71 -0.48 -8.80
N ASP A 5 12.93 -0.50 -7.72
CA ASP A 5 13.39 -0.95 -6.40
C ASP A 5 13.75 -2.44 -6.40
N LYS A 6 12.91 -3.28 -7.03
CA LYS A 6 13.18 -4.72 -7.17
C LYS A 6 14.47 -4.97 -7.96
N LEU A 7 14.72 -4.24 -9.04
CA LEU A 7 15.97 -4.36 -9.82
C LEU A 7 17.21 -3.90 -9.01
N LYS A 8 17.07 -2.92 -8.12
CA LYS A 8 18.14 -2.58 -7.16
C LYS A 8 18.43 -3.76 -6.23
N LYS A 9 17.41 -4.48 -5.76
CA LYS A 9 17.58 -5.71 -5.00
C LYS A 9 18.20 -6.84 -5.83
N CYS A 10 17.87 -7.00 -7.11
CA CYS A 10 18.55 -7.94 -7.99
C CYS A 10 20.08 -7.69 -8.06
N ARG A 11 20.52 -6.43 -8.07
CA ARG A 11 21.96 -6.08 -8.02
C ARG A 11 22.63 -6.57 -6.72
N GLU A 12 21.95 -6.39 -5.59
CA GLU A 12 22.43 -6.89 -4.28
C GLU A 12 22.53 -8.42 -4.27
N ILE A 13 21.52 -9.12 -4.82
CA ILE A 13 21.48 -10.58 -4.95
C ILE A 13 22.65 -11.06 -5.82
N LEU A 14 22.81 -10.49 -7.01
CA LEU A 14 23.89 -10.84 -7.94
C LEU A 14 25.27 -10.66 -7.29
N SER A 15 25.45 -9.57 -6.54
CA SER A 15 26.68 -9.31 -5.79
C SER A 15 26.98 -10.40 -4.75
N LYS A 16 25.96 -10.90 -4.04
CA LYS A 16 26.09 -12.04 -3.12
C LYS A 16 26.45 -13.33 -3.85
N LEU A 17 25.79 -13.62 -4.98
CA LEU A 17 26.08 -14.81 -5.78
C LEU A 17 27.56 -14.82 -6.24
N LYS A 18 28.06 -13.71 -6.81
CA LYS A 18 29.45 -13.61 -7.29
C LYS A 18 30.51 -13.75 -6.19
N ARG A 19 30.17 -13.49 -4.92
CA ARG A 19 31.07 -13.67 -3.77
C ARG A 19 31.06 -15.09 -3.20
N SER A 20 30.05 -15.90 -3.53
CA SER A 20 29.98 -17.30 -3.09
C SER A 20 31.18 -18.09 -3.62
N SER A 21 31.77 -18.95 -2.79
CA SER A 21 32.81 -19.90 -3.24
C SER A 21 32.30 -20.82 -4.35
N ASN A 22 31.01 -21.14 -4.34
CA ASN A 22 30.36 -21.96 -5.37
C ASN A 22 30.15 -21.23 -6.70
N SER A 23 30.45 -19.93 -6.79
CA SER A 23 30.25 -19.16 -8.03
C SER A 23 31.36 -19.33 -9.06
N VAL A 24 32.51 -19.91 -8.68
CA VAL A 24 33.73 -19.94 -9.51
C VAL A 24 33.47 -20.44 -10.95
N PRO A 25 32.77 -21.57 -11.19
CA PRO A 25 32.52 -22.05 -12.56
C PRO A 25 31.59 -21.17 -13.40
N PHE A 26 30.92 -20.19 -12.78
CA PHE A 26 29.85 -19.39 -13.39
C PHE A 26 30.23 -17.91 -13.53
N LYS A 27 31.44 -17.52 -13.13
CA LYS A 27 31.83 -16.10 -13.05
C LYS A 27 31.89 -15.44 -14.42
N ASP A 28 32.42 -16.16 -15.40
CA ASP A 28 32.73 -15.69 -16.74
C ASP A 28 32.19 -16.69 -17.77
N PRO A 29 32.04 -16.31 -19.06
CA PRO A 29 31.59 -17.22 -20.10
C PRO A 29 32.48 -18.46 -20.18
N VAL A 30 31.86 -19.63 -20.42
CA VAL A 30 32.61 -20.87 -20.64
C VAL A 30 33.47 -20.72 -21.88
N ASP A 31 34.78 -20.93 -21.73
CA ASP A 31 35.74 -21.08 -22.81
C ASP A 31 35.99 -22.58 -23.04
N PRO A 32 35.34 -23.18 -24.06
CA PRO A 32 35.42 -24.63 -24.23
C PRO A 32 36.78 -25.09 -24.78
N ILE A 33 37.57 -24.20 -25.38
CA ILE A 33 38.92 -24.55 -25.86
C ILE A 33 39.84 -24.69 -24.66
N THR A 34 39.88 -23.67 -23.80
CA THR A 34 40.73 -23.66 -22.61
C THR A 34 40.35 -24.77 -21.62
N LEU A 35 39.07 -25.11 -21.52
CA LEU A 35 38.56 -26.13 -20.62
C LEU A 35 38.50 -27.55 -21.22
N GLY A 36 38.82 -27.72 -22.50
CA GLY A 36 38.78 -29.02 -23.18
C GLY A 36 37.36 -29.60 -23.32
N LEU A 37 36.37 -28.75 -23.58
CA LEU A 37 34.94 -29.06 -23.68
C LEU A 37 34.42 -28.89 -25.13
N PRO A 38 34.90 -29.68 -26.11
CA PRO A 38 34.67 -29.40 -27.53
C PRO A 38 33.18 -29.42 -27.95
N ASP A 39 32.33 -30.12 -27.21
CA ASP A 39 30.90 -30.29 -27.47
C ASP A 39 30.01 -29.28 -26.73
N TYR A 40 30.59 -28.32 -25.99
CA TYR A 40 29.84 -27.42 -25.11
C TYR A 40 28.77 -26.62 -25.86
N PHE A 41 29.14 -25.94 -26.96
CA PHE A 41 28.19 -25.16 -27.75
C PHE A 41 27.30 -26.03 -28.66
N GLU A 42 27.62 -27.31 -28.82
CA GLU A 42 26.70 -28.26 -29.45
C GLU A 42 25.53 -28.59 -28.52
N LYS A 43 25.81 -28.76 -27.23
CA LYS A 43 24.80 -29.08 -26.20
C LYS A 43 24.08 -27.83 -25.67
N ILE A 44 24.81 -26.74 -25.43
CA ILE A 44 24.30 -25.51 -24.81
C ILE A 44 24.09 -24.44 -25.86
N LYS A 45 22.82 -24.13 -26.14
CA LYS A 45 22.41 -23.22 -27.22
C LYS A 45 22.39 -21.75 -26.82
N GLN A 46 22.15 -21.46 -25.55
CA GLN A 46 22.10 -20.10 -25.03
C GLN A 46 23.01 -20.01 -23.81
N PRO A 47 24.34 -19.88 -24.00
CA PRO A 47 25.28 -19.77 -22.89
C PRO A 47 24.99 -18.52 -22.07
N MET A 48 25.15 -18.63 -20.75
CA MET A 48 24.93 -17.54 -19.81
C MET A 48 25.86 -17.70 -18.61
N ASP A 49 26.28 -16.58 -18.03
CA ASP A 49 27.21 -16.51 -16.90
C ASP A 49 26.99 -15.23 -16.08
N LEU A 50 27.58 -15.17 -14.88
CA LEU A 50 27.38 -14.06 -13.95
C LEU A 50 28.00 -12.73 -14.40
N SER A 51 28.99 -12.72 -15.29
CA SER A 51 29.54 -11.48 -15.87
C SER A 51 28.58 -10.91 -16.91
N THR A 52 27.99 -11.77 -17.76
CA THR A 52 27.00 -11.40 -18.76
C THR A 52 25.73 -10.88 -18.10
N ILE A 53 25.20 -11.58 -17.09
CA ILE A 53 24.02 -11.14 -16.32
C ILE A 53 24.29 -9.79 -15.65
N LYS A 54 25.49 -9.58 -15.09
CA LYS A 54 25.89 -8.29 -14.53
C LYS A 54 25.85 -7.19 -15.58
N SER A 55 26.45 -7.43 -16.74
CA SER A 55 26.45 -6.48 -17.86
C SER A 55 25.03 -6.14 -18.31
N ASN A 56 24.14 -7.12 -18.41
CA ASN A 56 22.73 -6.88 -18.78
C ASN A 56 22.00 -6.03 -17.73
N LEU A 57 22.27 -6.24 -16.44
CA LEU A 57 21.66 -5.49 -15.34
C LEU A 57 22.19 -4.05 -15.23
N ASP A 58 23.49 -3.85 -15.48
CA ASP A 58 24.12 -2.52 -15.47
C ASP A 58 23.70 -1.67 -16.67
N ASN A 59 23.51 -2.30 -17.83
CA ASN A 59 23.05 -1.65 -19.06
C ASN A 59 21.51 -1.61 -19.19
N GLU A 60 20.79 -1.81 -18.09
CA GLU A 60 19.32 -1.70 -18.02
C GLU A 60 18.55 -2.54 -19.07
N LYS A 61 19.11 -3.69 -19.46
CA LYS A 61 18.44 -4.62 -20.39
C LYS A 61 17.25 -5.32 -19.75
N TYR A 62 17.28 -5.54 -18.44
CA TYR A 62 16.15 -6.07 -17.68
C TYR A 62 15.16 -4.96 -17.33
N LYS A 63 13.92 -5.12 -17.79
CA LYS A 63 12.78 -4.24 -17.48
C LYS A 63 12.00 -4.72 -16.25
N THR A 64 12.07 -6.01 -15.95
CA THR A 64 11.43 -6.62 -14.78
C THR A 64 12.41 -7.55 -14.06
N PRO A 65 12.25 -7.77 -12.75
CA PRO A 65 13.12 -8.70 -12.02
C PRO A 65 12.97 -10.15 -12.49
N GLU A 66 11.84 -10.52 -13.10
CA GLU A 66 11.61 -11.84 -13.67
C GLU A 66 12.59 -12.12 -14.83
N GLN A 67 12.86 -11.13 -15.68
CA GLN A 67 13.85 -11.30 -16.76
C GLN A 67 15.27 -11.55 -16.22
N PHE A 68 15.64 -10.90 -15.11
CA PHE A 68 16.89 -11.19 -14.41
C PHE A 68 16.90 -12.60 -13.82
N ARG A 69 15.79 -13.04 -13.22
CA ARG A 69 15.63 -14.40 -12.70
C ARG A 69 15.76 -15.43 -13.81
N ASP A 70 15.16 -15.19 -14.96
CA ASP A 70 15.15 -16.13 -16.07
C ASP A 70 16.58 -16.38 -16.59
N ASP A 71 17.43 -15.35 -16.68
CA ASP A 71 18.84 -15.52 -17.07
C ASP A 71 19.67 -16.26 -16.00
N ILE A 72 19.41 -16.02 -14.71
CA ILE A 72 20.04 -16.81 -13.62
C ILE A 72 19.64 -18.28 -13.72
N MET A 73 18.36 -18.56 -13.96
CA MET A 73 17.87 -19.93 -14.11
C MET A 73 18.37 -20.57 -15.40
N LEU A 74 18.50 -19.84 -16.50
CA LEU A 74 19.10 -20.32 -17.74
C LEU A 74 20.54 -20.77 -17.51
N MET A 75 21.36 -19.97 -16.85
CA MET A 75 22.73 -20.32 -16.48
C MET A 75 22.78 -21.62 -15.66
N LEU A 76 21.92 -21.75 -14.66
CA LEU A 76 21.85 -22.94 -13.80
C LEU A 76 21.34 -24.17 -14.57
N ASN A 77 20.34 -24.02 -15.43
CA ASN A 77 19.82 -25.11 -16.24
C ASN A 77 20.85 -25.60 -17.26
N ASN A 78 21.60 -24.68 -17.90
CA ASN A 78 22.72 -25.05 -18.77
C ASN A 78 23.76 -25.88 -18.03
N CYS A 79 24.06 -25.51 -16.77
CA CYS A 79 24.94 -26.30 -15.91
C CYS A 79 24.42 -27.73 -15.73
N TYR A 80 23.13 -27.91 -15.43
CA TYR A 80 22.55 -29.23 -15.20
C TYR A 80 22.34 -30.06 -16.47
N ILE A 81 22.24 -29.40 -17.64
CA ILE A 81 22.21 -30.07 -18.93
C ILE A 81 23.60 -30.61 -19.30
N TYR A 82 24.65 -29.82 -19.08
CA TYR A 82 25.99 -30.18 -19.52
C TYR A 82 26.74 -31.08 -18.52
N ASN A 83 26.60 -30.81 -17.22
CA ASN A 83 27.41 -31.47 -16.19
C ASN A 83 26.62 -32.63 -15.55
N GLU A 84 27.31 -33.74 -15.31
CA GLU A 84 26.73 -34.91 -14.65
C GLU A 84 26.26 -34.59 -13.23
N GLU A 85 25.14 -35.21 -12.82
CA GLU A 85 24.62 -35.09 -11.47
C GLU A 85 25.65 -35.57 -10.44
N GLY A 86 25.88 -34.77 -9.39
CA GLY A 86 26.85 -35.06 -8.36
C GLY A 86 28.30 -34.64 -8.67
N SER A 87 28.59 -34.20 -9.89
CA SER A 87 29.87 -33.56 -10.23
C SER A 87 30.09 -32.26 -9.43
N TYR A 88 31.33 -31.79 -9.37
CA TYR A 88 31.67 -30.56 -8.65
C TYR A 88 30.87 -29.35 -9.15
N VAL A 89 30.84 -29.13 -10.47
CA VAL A 89 30.15 -27.98 -11.08
C VAL A 89 28.64 -28.07 -10.87
N TYR A 90 28.07 -29.28 -10.98
CA TYR A 90 26.65 -29.51 -10.69
C TYR A 90 26.30 -29.16 -9.23
N LYS A 91 27.11 -29.63 -8.27
CA LYS A 91 26.93 -29.31 -6.83
C LYS A 91 27.05 -27.82 -6.55
N CYS A 92 28.04 -27.16 -7.16
CA CYS A 92 28.16 -25.70 -7.08
C CYS A 92 26.92 -24.99 -7.63
N GLY A 93 26.36 -25.47 -8.75
CA GLY A 93 25.10 -24.98 -9.31
C GLY A 93 23.94 -25.09 -8.32
N LYS A 94 23.75 -26.26 -7.68
CA LYS A 94 22.69 -26.47 -6.68
C LYS A 94 22.79 -25.53 -5.49
N GLU A 95 24.00 -25.34 -4.95
CA GLU A 95 24.19 -24.41 -3.84
C GLU A 95 23.94 -22.96 -4.25
N LEU A 96 24.34 -22.58 -5.46
CA LEU A 96 24.11 -21.23 -5.99
C LEU A 96 22.62 -20.99 -6.27
N GLN A 97 21.90 -21.99 -6.79
CA GLN A 97 20.45 -21.96 -6.97
C GLN A 97 19.74 -21.76 -5.63
N ARG A 98 20.07 -22.56 -4.62
CA ARG A 98 19.48 -22.43 -3.27
C ARG A 98 19.69 -21.03 -2.70
N LEU A 99 20.91 -20.49 -2.82
CA LEU A 99 21.23 -19.13 -2.37
C LEU A 99 20.44 -18.07 -3.13
N PHE A 100 20.32 -18.21 -4.46
CA PHE A 100 19.54 -17.31 -5.31
C PHE A 100 18.06 -17.32 -4.93
N GLU A 101 17.43 -18.50 -4.92
CA GLU A 101 16.00 -18.67 -4.63
C GLU A 101 15.64 -18.11 -3.26
N GLN A 102 16.47 -18.38 -2.24
CA GLN A 102 16.29 -17.83 -0.90
C GLN A 102 16.28 -16.30 -0.90
N ASN A 103 17.25 -15.66 -1.56
CA ASN A 103 17.35 -14.20 -1.57
C ASN A 103 16.31 -13.54 -2.49
N TYR A 104 16.00 -14.15 -3.64
CA TYR A 104 15.00 -13.65 -4.58
C TYR A 104 13.61 -13.68 -3.94
N SER A 105 13.26 -14.76 -3.25
CA SER A 105 11.97 -14.88 -2.59
C SER A 105 11.79 -13.84 -1.46
N ILE A 106 12.83 -13.63 -0.64
CA ILE A 106 12.81 -12.64 0.45
C ILE A 106 12.75 -11.20 -0.08
N HIS A 107 13.55 -10.86 -1.10
CA HIS A 107 13.78 -9.47 -1.48
C HIS A 107 12.99 -9.00 -2.71
N ILE A 108 12.42 -9.90 -3.51
CA ILE A 108 11.74 -9.55 -4.78
C ILE A 108 10.28 -9.96 -4.75
N GLU A 109 10.00 -11.20 -4.36
CA GLU A 109 8.64 -11.73 -4.23
C GLU A 109 7.93 -11.20 -2.97
N ASN A 110 8.63 -10.41 -2.14
CA ASN A 110 8.15 -9.93 -0.85
C ASN A 110 7.64 -11.07 0.04
N LYS A 111 8.21 -12.28 -0.06
CA LYS A 111 8.01 -13.24 1.03
C LYS A 111 8.67 -12.61 2.24
N GLU A 112 7.83 -12.17 3.17
CA GLU A 112 8.28 -11.44 4.34
C GLU A 112 9.46 -12.16 4.97
N ASN A 113 10.42 -11.39 5.49
CA ASN A 113 11.48 -11.98 6.28
C ASN A 113 10.87 -12.46 7.60
N LEU A 114 10.21 -13.62 7.58
CA LEU A 114 9.51 -14.23 8.71
C LEU A 114 10.42 -14.37 9.94
N SER A 115 11.73 -14.51 9.72
CA SER A 115 12.71 -14.52 10.79
C SER A 115 12.74 -13.23 11.61
N GLN A 116 12.35 -12.08 11.06
CA GLN A 116 12.30 -10.81 11.78
C GLN A 116 11.25 -10.83 12.90
N PHE A 117 10.08 -11.41 12.64
CA PHE A 117 9.02 -11.58 13.64
C PHE A 117 9.52 -12.44 14.79
N LEU A 118 10.13 -13.59 14.47
CA LEU A 118 10.66 -14.49 15.47
C LEU A 118 11.83 -13.87 16.26
N ASN A 119 12.73 -13.16 15.57
CA ASN A 119 13.85 -12.46 16.21
C ASN A 119 13.38 -11.39 17.18
N GLU A 120 12.27 -10.69 16.90
CA GLU A 120 11.67 -9.77 17.86
C GLU A 120 11.27 -10.50 19.14
N LEU A 121 10.53 -11.61 19.04
CA LEU A 121 10.08 -12.40 20.20
C LEU A 121 11.24 -12.93 21.05
N LEU A 122 12.42 -13.15 20.45
CA LEU A 122 13.62 -13.64 21.12
C LEU A 122 14.50 -12.54 21.74
N LYS A 123 14.15 -11.26 21.59
CA LYS A 123 14.94 -10.15 22.18
C LYS A 123 15.00 -10.22 23.69
N GLN A 124 16.11 -9.74 24.25
CA GLN A 124 16.37 -9.70 25.70
C GLN A 124 15.22 -9.10 26.52
N LYS A 125 14.57 -8.05 26.00
CA LYS A 125 13.45 -7.35 26.65
C LYS A 125 12.20 -8.23 26.89
N HIS A 126 12.10 -9.39 26.23
CA HIS A 126 10.98 -10.33 26.39
C HIS A 126 11.33 -11.55 27.25
N ARG A 127 12.61 -11.75 27.60
CA ARG A 127 13.07 -13.00 28.24
C ARG A 127 12.42 -13.32 29.57
N ASN A 128 12.01 -12.31 30.33
CA ASN A 128 11.33 -12.49 31.61
C ASN A 128 9.92 -13.09 31.48
N TYR A 129 9.37 -13.21 30.27
CA TYR A 129 8.10 -13.91 30.01
C TYR A 129 8.12 -14.84 28.80
N SER A 130 9.15 -14.84 27.96
CA SER A 130 9.25 -15.78 26.83
C SER A 130 9.84 -17.14 27.22
N TRP A 131 10.45 -17.26 28.41
CA TRP A 131 11.14 -18.49 28.85
C TRP A 131 10.33 -19.80 28.76
N PRO A 132 9.01 -19.86 29.03
CA PRO A 132 8.26 -21.11 28.93
C PRO A 132 8.07 -21.60 27.49
N PHE A 133 8.32 -20.74 26.50
CA PHE A 133 7.97 -20.96 25.10
C PHE A 133 9.19 -21.22 24.21
N LEU A 134 10.40 -21.16 24.76
CA LEU A 134 11.65 -21.23 23.98
C LEU A 134 11.92 -22.62 23.41
N GLU A 135 11.52 -23.65 24.13
CA GLU A 135 11.84 -25.06 23.88
C GLU A 135 10.59 -25.91 24.11
N PRO A 136 10.53 -27.14 23.56
CA PRO A 136 9.46 -28.08 23.85
C PRO A 136 9.30 -28.35 25.36
N VAL A 137 8.07 -28.51 25.82
CA VAL A 137 7.79 -28.82 27.23
C VAL A 137 8.45 -30.13 27.64
N ASP A 138 9.26 -30.09 28.69
CA ASP A 138 9.92 -31.28 29.23
C ASP A 138 8.91 -32.16 29.98
N ILE A 139 8.58 -33.32 29.41
CA ILE A 139 7.63 -34.28 30.01
C ILE A 139 8.07 -34.80 31.38
N LYS A 140 9.38 -34.74 31.71
CA LYS A 140 9.84 -35.11 33.05
C LYS A 140 9.40 -34.10 34.11
N GLN A 141 9.25 -32.83 33.72
CA GLN A 141 8.79 -31.75 34.58
C GLN A 141 7.27 -31.60 34.53
N VAL A 142 6.66 -31.93 33.38
CA VAL A 142 5.20 -31.82 33.16
C VAL A 142 4.65 -33.12 32.53
N PRO A 143 4.44 -34.18 33.33
CA PRO A 143 4.18 -35.53 32.80
C PRO A 143 2.87 -35.70 32.01
N ASP A 144 1.85 -34.91 32.32
CA ASP A 144 0.52 -34.99 31.71
C ASP A 144 0.34 -34.03 30.53
N TYR A 145 1.33 -33.19 30.20
CA TYR A 145 1.21 -32.15 29.18
C TYR A 145 0.72 -32.66 27.81
N TYR A 146 1.38 -33.69 27.27
CA TYR A 146 1.05 -34.27 25.97
C TYR A 146 -0.24 -35.13 26.00
N THR A 147 -0.80 -35.40 27.18
CA THR A 147 -2.12 -36.02 27.30
C THR A 147 -3.22 -35.00 27.06
N VAL A 148 -3.00 -33.75 27.49
CA VAL A 148 -3.93 -32.62 27.35
C VAL A 148 -3.73 -31.93 25.99
N ILE A 149 -2.50 -31.55 25.65
CA ILE A 149 -2.17 -30.78 24.45
C ILE A 149 -1.83 -31.70 23.28
N LYS A 150 -2.68 -31.67 22.25
CA LYS A 150 -2.58 -32.57 21.08
C LYS A 150 -1.59 -32.11 20.01
N ASN A 151 -1.42 -30.79 19.87
CA ASN A 151 -0.55 -30.19 18.86
C ASN A 151 0.50 -29.30 19.57
N PRO A 152 1.49 -29.90 20.26
CA PRO A 152 2.51 -29.15 20.98
C PRO A 152 3.39 -28.36 20.00
N ILE A 153 3.74 -27.14 20.39
CA ILE A 153 4.59 -26.25 19.60
C ILE A 153 5.28 -25.23 20.51
N ASP A 154 6.45 -24.78 20.08
CA ASP A 154 7.35 -23.87 20.79
C ASP A 154 8.17 -23.05 19.78
N LEU A 155 8.86 -22.00 20.25
CA LEU A 155 9.59 -21.07 19.40
C LEU A 155 10.75 -21.72 18.64
N LYS A 156 11.41 -22.74 19.18
CA LYS A 156 12.48 -23.47 18.47
C LYS A 156 11.90 -24.36 17.37
N THR A 157 10.77 -25.02 17.64
CA THR A 157 10.04 -25.77 16.60
C THR A 157 9.61 -24.82 15.47
N ILE A 158 9.02 -23.66 15.80
CA ILE A 158 8.64 -22.62 14.82
C ILE A 158 9.88 -22.12 14.05
N GLN A 159 11.01 -21.91 14.73
CA GLN A 159 12.26 -21.51 14.09
C GLN A 159 12.70 -22.51 13.01
N SER A 160 12.60 -23.81 13.30
CA SER A 160 12.98 -24.87 12.36
C SER A 160 12.09 -24.91 11.12
N ARG A 161 10.82 -24.48 11.25
CA ARG A 161 9.82 -24.43 10.18
C ARG A 161 9.80 -23.13 9.38
N LEU A 162 10.59 -22.11 9.77
CA LEU A 162 10.60 -20.80 9.11
C LEU A 162 10.75 -20.87 7.59
N VAL A 163 11.57 -21.79 7.09
CA VAL A 163 11.82 -21.99 5.65
C VAL A 163 10.65 -22.63 4.90
N SER A 164 9.73 -23.28 5.63
CA SER A 164 8.58 -23.99 5.08
C SER A 164 7.34 -23.09 5.01
N TYR A 165 7.25 -22.03 5.82
CA TYR A 165 6.14 -21.09 5.78
C TYR A 165 6.17 -20.26 4.49
N LYS A 166 5.01 -20.15 3.84
CA LYS A 166 4.85 -19.42 2.59
C LYS A 166 4.64 -17.92 2.81
N ASN A 167 4.05 -17.55 3.95
CA ASN A 167 3.65 -16.19 4.29
C ASN A 167 3.59 -16.00 5.82
N LYS A 168 3.33 -14.77 6.26
CA LYS A 168 3.27 -14.44 7.68
C LYS A 168 2.05 -15.00 8.37
N GLU A 169 0.96 -15.24 7.65
CA GLU A 169 -0.26 -15.83 8.19
C GLU A 169 0.01 -17.28 8.63
N GLU A 170 0.81 -18.03 7.87
CA GLU A 170 1.28 -19.37 8.25
C GLU A 170 2.12 -19.35 9.53
N LEU A 171 3.09 -18.42 9.64
CA LEU A 171 3.85 -18.22 10.88
C LEU A 171 2.95 -17.83 12.05
N LYS A 172 2.02 -16.89 11.83
CA LYS A 172 1.10 -16.39 12.86
C LYS A 172 0.22 -17.50 13.40
N ARG A 173 -0.27 -18.41 12.56
CA ARG A 173 -1.07 -19.57 13.01
C ARG A 173 -0.32 -20.44 14.02
N ASP A 174 0.96 -20.72 13.78
CA ASP A 174 1.76 -21.52 14.71
C ASP A 174 2.09 -20.75 16.01
N LEU A 175 2.31 -19.43 15.92
CA LEU A 175 2.45 -18.56 17.11
C LEU A 175 1.15 -18.48 17.93
N ASP A 176 -0.01 -18.35 17.28
CA ASP A 176 -1.31 -18.33 17.93
C ASP A 176 -1.62 -19.69 18.58
N LEU A 177 -1.28 -20.82 17.92
CA LEU A 177 -1.40 -22.16 18.49
C LEU A 177 -0.55 -22.32 19.75
N MET A 178 0.68 -21.80 19.75
CA MET A 178 1.55 -21.81 20.93
C MET A 178 0.90 -21.09 22.12
N ILE A 179 0.31 -19.92 21.90
CA ILE A 179 -0.41 -19.15 22.92
C ILE A 179 -1.69 -19.87 23.35
N GLN A 180 -2.44 -20.44 22.40
CA GLN A 180 -3.66 -21.20 22.69
C GLN A 180 -3.37 -22.44 23.56
N ASN A 181 -2.30 -23.18 23.26
CA ASN A 181 -1.87 -24.32 24.08
C ASN A 181 -1.54 -23.88 25.51
N CYS A 182 -0.88 -22.73 25.66
CA CYS A 182 -0.59 -22.16 26.98
C CYS A 182 -1.88 -21.89 27.77
N PHE A 183 -2.87 -21.23 27.18
CA PHE A 183 -4.13 -20.93 27.87
C PHE A 183 -5.04 -22.15 28.06
N THR A 184 -4.87 -23.19 27.23
CA THR A 184 -5.59 -24.45 27.37
C THR A 184 -5.06 -25.25 28.55
N TYR A 185 -3.73 -25.29 28.73
CA TYR A 185 -3.09 -26.08 29.78
C TYR A 185 -3.00 -25.35 31.13
N ASN A 186 -2.64 -24.07 31.11
CA ASN A 186 -2.34 -23.32 32.32
C ASN A 186 -3.57 -22.58 32.84
N MET A 187 -3.77 -22.61 34.16
CA MET A 187 -4.87 -21.90 34.81
C MET A 187 -4.72 -20.37 34.68
N PRO A 188 -5.80 -19.62 34.41
CA PRO A 188 -5.78 -18.16 34.44
C PRO A 188 -5.17 -17.61 35.73
N GLY A 189 -4.24 -16.66 35.62
CA GLY A 189 -3.52 -16.06 36.74
C GLY A 189 -2.28 -16.82 37.21
N SER A 190 -2.00 -18.02 36.70
CA SER A 190 -0.71 -18.70 36.95
C SER A 190 0.46 -18.00 36.25
N ASP A 191 1.69 -18.18 36.75
CA ASP A 191 2.88 -17.52 36.21
C ASP A 191 3.06 -17.76 34.70
N VAL A 192 2.86 -19.00 34.24
CA VAL A 192 3.00 -19.36 32.82
C VAL A 192 1.85 -18.78 31.98
N TYR A 193 0.63 -18.73 32.52
CA TYR A 193 -0.50 -18.08 31.87
C TYR A 193 -0.23 -16.58 31.66
N GLU A 194 0.25 -15.89 32.70
CA GLU A 194 0.61 -14.47 32.63
C GLU A 194 1.77 -14.20 31.67
N CYS A 195 2.72 -15.14 31.57
CA CYS A 195 3.75 -15.12 30.53
C CYS A 195 3.13 -15.18 29.12
N GLY A 196 2.15 -16.07 28.91
CA GLY A 196 1.38 -16.16 27.67
C GLY A 196 0.63 -14.88 27.33
N VAL A 197 -0.02 -14.23 28.30
CA VAL A 197 -0.70 -12.95 28.10
C VAL A 197 0.26 -11.86 27.63
N LYS A 198 1.45 -11.76 28.25
CA LYS A 198 2.47 -10.77 27.86
C LYS A 198 3.01 -11.04 26.46
N LEU A 199 3.34 -12.29 26.15
CA LEU A 199 3.88 -12.66 24.84
C LEU A 199 2.83 -12.49 23.72
N LYS A 200 1.57 -12.82 24.00
CA LYS A 200 0.45 -12.60 23.06
C LYS A 200 0.33 -11.13 22.66
N LYS A 201 0.45 -10.19 23.60
CA LYS A 201 0.41 -8.74 23.28
C LYS A 201 1.52 -8.33 22.30
N VAL A 202 2.70 -8.92 22.43
CA VAL A 202 3.82 -8.68 21.50
C VAL A 202 3.50 -9.26 20.12
N ILE A 203 3.00 -10.49 20.06
CA ILE A 203 2.57 -11.14 18.81
C ILE A 203 1.45 -10.32 18.15
N ASP A 204 0.39 -9.98 18.88
CA ASP A 204 -0.71 -9.18 18.35
C ASP A 204 -0.21 -7.86 17.77
N SER A 205 0.69 -7.15 18.49
CA SER A 205 1.30 -5.90 18.01
C SER A 205 2.19 -6.09 16.77
N LEU A 206 2.92 -7.20 16.68
CA LEU A 206 3.79 -7.51 15.53
C LEU A 206 3.01 -7.77 14.25
N PHE A 207 1.83 -8.37 14.39
CA PHE A 207 0.95 -8.73 13.27
C PHE A 207 -0.22 -7.74 13.12
N TYR A 208 -0.18 -6.60 13.82
CA TYR A 208 -1.20 -5.55 13.78
C TYR A 208 -1.16 -4.72 12.49
N GLU A 209 -0.08 -4.80 11.71
CA GLU A 209 0.07 -4.05 10.45
C GLU A 209 -0.03 -4.96 9.21
N ASP A 210 -1.21 -4.90 8.58
CA ASP A 210 -1.36 -4.76 7.12
C ASP A 210 -2.83 -4.48 6.72
N ASN A 211 -3.80 -4.91 7.52
CA ASN A 211 -5.22 -4.77 7.14
C ASN A 211 -5.82 -3.37 7.38
N ASN A 212 -5.17 -2.53 8.21
CA ASN A 212 -5.76 -1.24 8.60
C ASN A 212 -5.36 -0.10 7.66
N LEU A 213 -4.16 -0.14 7.07
CA LEU A 213 -3.70 0.98 6.23
C LEU A 213 -4.39 0.97 4.86
N GLU A 214 -4.60 -0.19 4.25
CA GLU A 214 -5.37 -0.29 3.00
C GLU A 214 -6.84 0.06 3.20
N GLU A 215 -7.45 -0.38 4.32
CA GLU A 215 -8.84 -0.05 4.66
C GLU A 215 -9.00 1.45 4.96
N GLN A 216 -8.07 2.05 5.71
CA GLN A 216 -8.02 3.50 5.91
C GLN A 216 -7.80 4.26 4.60
N ILE A 217 -6.91 3.78 3.71
CA ILE A 217 -6.68 4.39 2.40
C ILE A 217 -7.96 4.30 1.55
N LEU A 218 -8.67 3.17 1.61
CA LEU A 218 -9.92 2.98 0.87
C LEU A 218 -11.02 3.91 1.42
N GLU A 219 -11.15 4.02 2.73
CA GLU A 219 -12.09 4.94 3.39
C GLU A 219 -11.79 6.41 3.04
N ILE A 220 -10.50 6.81 3.09
CA ILE A 220 -10.06 8.15 2.70
C ILE A 220 -10.36 8.41 1.22
N LYS A 221 -10.10 7.44 0.32
CA LYS A 221 -10.44 7.55 -1.11
C LYS A 221 -11.93 7.74 -1.32
N SER A 222 -12.78 6.99 -0.62
CA SER A 222 -14.23 7.15 -0.69
C SER A 222 -14.70 8.52 -0.18
N LYS A 223 -14.10 9.04 0.90
CA LYS A 223 -14.38 10.39 1.40
C LYS A 223 -13.98 11.48 0.41
N ILE A 224 -12.81 11.36 -0.20
CA ILE A 224 -12.35 12.29 -1.26
C ILE A 224 -13.34 12.31 -2.43
N GLN A 225 -13.80 11.14 -2.87
CA GLN A 225 -14.73 11.06 -3.99
C GLN A 225 -16.11 11.68 -3.69
N LEU A 226 -16.60 11.55 -2.45
CA LEU A 226 -17.83 12.21 -2.00
C LEU A 226 -17.67 13.73 -1.99
N LEU A 227 -16.57 14.23 -1.43
CA LEU A 227 -16.28 15.68 -1.39
C LEU A 227 -16.13 16.27 -2.80
N GLN A 228 -15.53 15.53 -3.73
CA GLN A 228 -15.44 15.94 -5.14
C GLN A 228 -16.82 16.12 -5.78
N ARG A 229 -17.74 15.18 -5.57
CA ARG A 229 -19.13 15.29 -6.07
C ARG A 229 -19.89 16.44 -5.44
N GLU A 230 -19.68 16.68 -4.15
CA GLU A 230 -20.29 17.80 -3.44
C GLU A 230 -19.78 19.14 -3.98
N LEU A 231 -18.45 19.25 -4.19
CA LEU A 231 -17.83 20.42 -4.81
C LEU A 231 -18.38 20.69 -6.21
N GLU A 232 -18.43 19.67 -7.09
CA GLU A 232 -19.01 19.77 -8.43
C GLU A 232 -20.48 20.23 -8.38
N SER A 233 -21.26 19.73 -7.42
CA SER A 233 -22.66 20.17 -7.25
C SER A 233 -22.76 21.62 -6.78
N LEU A 234 -21.86 22.09 -5.93
CA LEU A 234 -21.85 23.46 -5.44
C LEU A 234 -21.41 24.43 -6.54
N GLU A 235 -20.38 24.08 -7.30
CA GLU A 235 -19.92 24.83 -8.47
C GLU A 235 -21.00 24.91 -9.55
N ALA A 236 -21.73 23.81 -9.82
CA ALA A 236 -22.85 23.80 -10.75
C ALA A 236 -24.04 24.67 -10.29
N LYS A 237 -24.26 24.79 -8.97
CA LYS A 237 -25.26 25.71 -8.40
C LYS A 237 -24.81 27.17 -8.49
N GLN A 238 -23.52 27.44 -8.28
CA GLN A 238 -22.95 28.79 -8.42
C GLN A 238 -22.96 29.28 -9.87
N ASN A 239 -22.71 28.39 -10.83
CA ASN A 239 -22.70 28.69 -12.27
C ASN A 239 -24.08 28.92 -12.90
N LYS A 240 -25.19 28.81 -12.14
CA LYS A 240 -26.53 29.15 -12.64
C LYS A 240 -26.93 30.61 -12.42
N THR A 241 -26.24 31.35 -11.55
CA THR A 241 -26.56 32.77 -11.32
C THR A 241 -25.83 33.61 -12.35
N LYS A 242 -26.55 34.42 -13.14
CA LYS A 242 -25.91 35.35 -14.10
C LYS A 242 -24.96 36.28 -13.34
N ASN A 243 -23.72 36.39 -13.79
CA ASN A 243 -22.77 37.34 -13.22
C ASN A 243 -23.04 38.73 -13.79
N TYR A 244 -23.43 39.69 -12.94
CA TYR A 244 -23.70 41.07 -13.35
C TYR A 244 -22.48 41.95 -13.09
N THR A 245 -22.00 42.61 -14.14
CA THR A 245 -20.97 43.64 -14.08
C THR A 245 -21.47 44.89 -13.33
N ALA A 246 -20.55 45.75 -12.89
CA ALA A 246 -20.90 47.01 -12.26
C ALA A 246 -21.73 47.92 -13.19
N GLN A 247 -21.48 47.87 -14.50
CA GLN A 247 -22.23 48.67 -15.48
C GLN A 247 -23.67 48.15 -15.64
N GLU A 248 -23.88 46.84 -15.74
CA GLU A 248 -25.22 46.24 -15.83
C GLU A 248 -26.06 46.54 -14.59
N ARG A 249 -25.44 46.57 -13.40
CA ARG A 249 -26.12 46.96 -12.15
C ARG A 249 -26.52 48.44 -12.15
N VAL A 250 -25.67 49.32 -12.67
CA VAL A 250 -25.97 50.76 -12.82
C VAL A 250 -27.10 50.97 -13.83
N ASP A 251 -27.10 50.23 -14.94
CA ASP A 251 -28.15 50.36 -15.96
C ASP A 251 -29.50 49.84 -15.44
N LEU A 252 -29.49 48.75 -14.67
CA LEU A 252 -30.68 48.26 -13.97
C LEU A 252 -31.20 49.28 -12.94
N ALA A 253 -30.32 49.93 -12.16
CA ALA A 253 -30.73 50.97 -11.20
C ALA A 253 -31.50 52.10 -11.89
N LYS A 254 -31.04 52.55 -13.06
CA LYS A 254 -31.72 53.59 -13.85
C LYS A 254 -33.11 53.13 -14.32
N LYS A 255 -33.25 51.88 -14.74
CA LYS A 255 -34.56 51.32 -15.13
C LYS A 255 -35.53 51.25 -13.95
N ILE A 256 -35.05 50.82 -12.79
CA ILE A 256 -35.81 50.78 -11.53
C ILE A 256 -36.31 52.19 -11.17
N GLU A 257 -35.44 53.21 -11.26
CA GLU A 257 -35.80 54.61 -11.03
C GLU A 257 -36.91 55.10 -11.99
N SER A 258 -36.87 54.69 -13.26
CA SER A 258 -37.89 55.10 -14.24
C SER A 258 -39.25 54.41 -14.07
N LEU A 259 -39.30 53.21 -13.49
CA LEU A 259 -40.52 52.40 -13.39
C LEU A 259 -41.53 52.91 -12.34
N ASN A 260 -41.09 53.65 -11.32
CA ASN A 260 -41.96 54.17 -10.24
C ASN A 260 -42.87 53.10 -9.55
N LYS A 261 -42.48 51.81 -9.56
CA LYS A 261 -43.20 50.67 -8.93
C LYS A 261 -42.57 50.29 -7.57
N ILE A 262 -42.49 51.26 -6.66
CA ILE A 262 -41.70 51.19 -5.42
C ILE A 262 -42.05 49.96 -4.55
N ASP A 263 -43.33 49.63 -4.40
CA ASP A 263 -43.79 48.52 -3.55
C ASP A 263 -43.28 47.14 -4.03
N GLY A 264 -43.24 46.93 -5.35
CA GLY A 264 -42.75 45.69 -5.93
C GLY A 264 -41.24 45.53 -5.78
N ILE A 265 -40.50 46.61 -6.01
CA ILE A 265 -39.05 46.68 -5.81
C ILE A 265 -38.70 46.40 -4.34
N GLN A 266 -39.39 47.03 -3.40
CA GLN A 266 -39.18 46.82 -1.96
C GLN A 266 -39.46 45.37 -1.54
N ARG A 267 -40.47 44.71 -2.11
CA ARG A 267 -40.76 43.29 -1.86
C ARG A 267 -39.63 42.36 -2.35
N VAL A 268 -38.95 42.71 -3.44
CA VAL A 268 -37.78 41.94 -3.90
C VAL A 268 -36.61 42.16 -2.95
N LEU A 269 -36.29 43.42 -2.62
CA LEU A 269 -35.14 43.80 -1.80
C LEU A 269 -35.20 43.27 -0.36
N THR A 270 -36.39 43.26 0.26
CA THR A 270 -36.63 42.73 1.62
C THR A 270 -36.28 41.25 1.79
N LYS A 271 -36.15 40.47 0.71
CA LYS A 271 -35.67 39.08 0.76
C LYS A 271 -34.16 38.98 1.03
N TYR A 272 -33.42 40.04 0.72
CA TYR A 272 -31.96 40.06 0.69
C TYR A 272 -31.33 41.04 1.69
N LEU A 273 -32.12 41.98 2.22
CA LEU A 273 -31.71 42.94 3.23
C LEU A 273 -32.21 42.49 4.60
N THR A 274 -31.29 42.25 5.54
CA THR A 274 -31.60 41.75 6.89
C THR A 274 -31.90 42.85 7.90
N ASP A 275 -31.45 44.09 7.64
CA ASP A 275 -31.47 45.20 8.60
C ASP A 275 -32.13 46.46 8.00
N ILE A 276 -33.38 46.34 7.57
CA ILE A 276 -34.14 47.49 7.08
C ILE A 276 -34.64 48.31 8.27
N ASP A 277 -34.14 49.54 8.37
CA ASP A 277 -34.63 50.53 9.34
C ASP A 277 -35.93 51.17 8.83
N TYR A 278 -37.06 50.62 9.27
CA TYR A 278 -38.39 51.08 8.91
C TYR A 278 -38.76 52.46 9.50
N THR A 279 -37.88 53.10 10.28
CA THR A 279 -38.09 54.45 10.81
C THR A 279 -37.56 55.55 9.89
N LYS A 280 -36.78 55.19 8.86
CA LYS A 280 -36.31 56.12 7.83
C LYS A 280 -37.38 56.34 6.75
N THR A 281 -37.51 57.59 6.31
CA THR A 281 -38.44 57.98 5.24
C THR A 281 -37.95 57.59 3.84
N GLU A 282 -36.68 57.22 3.69
CA GLU A 282 -36.05 56.83 2.43
C GLU A 282 -35.17 55.58 2.62
N LEU A 283 -35.34 54.60 1.75
CA LEU A 283 -34.50 53.41 1.68
C LEU A 283 -33.43 53.61 0.60
N VAL A 284 -32.16 53.68 1.00
CA VAL A 284 -31.03 53.79 0.07
C VAL A 284 -30.37 52.42 -0.05
N VAL A 285 -30.33 51.87 -1.26
CA VAL A 285 -29.71 50.56 -1.55
C VAL A 285 -28.69 50.72 -2.65
N ASP A 286 -27.43 50.35 -2.36
CA ASP A 286 -26.41 50.23 -3.39
C ASP A 286 -26.51 48.85 -4.05
N LEU A 287 -26.92 48.81 -5.31
CA LEU A 287 -27.04 47.53 -6.03
C LEU A 287 -25.70 46.82 -6.19
N ARG A 288 -24.55 47.46 -5.95
CA ARG A 288 -23.23 46.79 -5.97
C ARG A 288 -23.02 45.89 -4.76
N ASP A 289 -23.69 46.16 -3.65
CA ASP A 289 -23.56 45.41 -2.41
C ASP A 289 -24.48 44.17 -2.37
N LEU A 290 -25.37 44.04 -3.37
CA LEU A 290 -26.29 42.92 -3.46
C LEU A 290 -25.69 41.68 -4.17
N PRO A 291 -26.02 40.45 -3.76
CA PRO A 291 -25.62 39.25 -4.47
C PRO A 291 -26.22 39.21 -5.88
N ASN A 292 -25.57 38.52 -6.83
CA ASN A 292 -26.06 38.42 -8.22
C ASN A 292 -27.50 37.90 -8.30
N GLN A 293 -27.91 37.00 -7.40
CA GLN A 293 -29.28 36.49 -7.36
C GLN A 293 -30.32 37.60 -7.08
N ALA A 294 -29.98 38.57 -6.25
CA ALA A 294 -30.87 39.71 -5.98
C ALA A 294 -30.98 40.64 -7.21
N ILE A 295 -29.91 40.76 -7.99
CA ILE A 295 -29.91 41.53 -9.24
C ILE A 295 -30.76 40.83 -10.31
N GLU A 296 -30.67 39.51 -10.38
CA GLU A 296 -31.51 38.71 -11.29
C GLU A 296 -32.99 38.82 -10.96
N ASP A 297 -33.35 38.74 -9.68
CA ASP A 297 -34.75 38.92 -9.24
C ASP A 297 -35.28 40.33 -9.55
N LEU A 298 -34.44 41.36 -9.41
CA LEU A 298 -34.78 42.74 -9.77
C LEU A 298 -34.92 42.91 -11.29
N GLU A 299 -33.99 42.36 -12.07
CA GLU A 299 -34.05 42.39 -13.55
C GLU A 299 -35.33 41.71 -14.06
N ASN A 300 -35.68 40.54 -13.51
CA ASN A 300 -36.92 39.84 -13.83
C ASN A 300 -38.18 40.65 -13.46
N PHE A 301 -38.18 41.33 -12.32
CA PHE A 301 -39.29 42.20 -11.92
C PHE A 301 -39.46 43.36 -12.90
N VAL A 302 -38.36 44.04 -13.26
CA VAL A 302 -38.33 45.14 -14.22
C VAL A 302 -38.88 44.69 -15.57
N MET A 303 -38.40 43.55 -16.11
CA MET A 303 -38.88 43.02 -17.39
C MET A 303 -40.38 42.71 -17.37
N ASN A 304 -40.90 42.11 -16.29
CA ASN A 304 -42.32 41.81 -16.19
C ASN A 304 -43.17 43.09 -16.11
N ALA A 305 -42.71 44.11 -15.38
CA ALA A 305 -43.41 45.39 -15.27
C ALA A 305 -43.44 46.14 -16.62
N GLU A 306 -42.33 46.14 -17.37
CA GLU A 306 -42.27 46.73 -18.72
C GLU A 306 -43.25 46.02 -19.69
N ASN A 307 -43.34 44.69 -19.63
CA ASN A 307 -44.27 43.91 -20.45
C ASN A 307 -45.75 44.14 -20.10
N GLU A 308 -46.08 44.37 -18.83
CA GLU A 308 -47.44 44.69 -18.38
C GLU A 308 -47.90 46.06 -18.91
N GLU A 309 -47.02 47.08 -18.89
CA GLU A 309 -47.31 48.43 -19.41
C GLU A 309 -47.50 48.46 -20.94
N GLU A 310 -46.79 47.60 -21.68
CA GLU A 310 -46.99 47.42 -23.14
C GLU A 310 -48.34 46.77 -23.47
N THR A 311 -48.89 45.92 -22.60
CA THR A 311 -50.20 45.29 -22.83
C THR A 311 -51.41 46.17 -22.47
N GLU A 312 -51.23 47.17 -21.60
CA GLU A 312 -52.29 48.14 -21.24
C GLU A 312 -52.40 49.32 -22.22
N THR A 313 -51.46 49.46 -23.15
CA THR A 313 -51.39 50.56 -24.13
C THR A 313 -51.81 50.17 -25.55
N VAL A 314 -52.30 48.95 -25.77
CA VAL A 314 -52.75 48.39 -27.07
C VAL A 314 -54.26 48.36 -27.23
#